data_AF-A0A0K0GIK7-F1
#
_entry.id   AF-A0A0K0GIK7-F1
#
_cell.length_a   1.000
_cell.length_b   1.000
_cell.length_c   1.000
_cell.angle_alpha   90.00
_cell.angle_beta   90.00
_cell.angle_gamma   90.00
#
_symmetry.space_group_name_H-M   'P 1'
#
loop_
_entity.id
_entity.type
_entity.pdbx_description
1 polymer ?
#
loop_
_entity_poly.entity_id
_entity_poly.type
_entity_poly.pdbx_seq_one_letter_code
_entity_poly.pdbx_strand_id
1 'polypeptide(L)'
;MVVRAHLPQGEVWVDATRDREDGPLAQRRQLPFVRGLPVIAGQDSLVEVPASMPALPQIEVNEDIAISLRKPQRWASFTVDTIYRHDRAEGVAGSFDDDGAQTVGEHYLEFMQQYYTALTQVSVPSIDDADPLNVRTHEAYRLEWPANEGDALGFALFQLGKGWMRYRRRRARARWRWAARRWRGRPCACTATRRRR
;
A
#
# COMPACT_ATOMS: atom_id res chain seq x y z
N MET A 1 20.90 5.06 17.81
CA MET A 1 22.30 4.59 17.96
C MET A 1 22.40 3.29 17.21
N VAL A 2 23.42 3.13 16.37
CA VAL A 2 23.54 1.97 15.48
C VAL A 2 24.72 1.13 15.92
N VAL A 3 24.50 -0.16 16.08
CA VAL A 3 25.52 -1.11 16.49
C VAL A 3 25.81 -2.03 15.32
N ARG A 4 27.09 -2.29 15.11
CA ARG A 4 27.60 -3.29 14.17
C ARG A 4 27.85 -4.58 14.93
N ALA A 5 27.15 -5.65 14.56
CA ALA A 5 27.29 -6.97 15.17
C ALA A 5 27.89 -7.95 14.17
N HIS A 6 28.80 -8.79 14.65
CA HIS A 6 29.43 -9.84 13.86
C HIS A 6 28.76 -11.17 14.20
N LEU A 7 28.08 -11.76 13.22
CA LEU A 7 27.40 -13.06 13.34
C LEU A 7 28.12 -14.11 12.48
N PRO A 8 27.93 -15.42 12.73
CA PRO A 8 28.51 -16.48 11.89
C PRO A 8 28.16 -16.35 10.40
N GLN A 9 26.97 -15.83 10.10
CA GLN A 9 26.47 -15.57 8.75
C GLN A 9 26.90 -14.22 8.15
N GLY A 10 27.65 -13.38 8.88
CA GLY A 10 28.16 -12.11 8.40
C GLY A 10 27.92 -10.93 9.34
N GLU A 11 28.34 -9.75 8.90
CA GLU A 11 28.17 -8.50 9.62
C GLU A 11 26.75 -7.94 9.44
N VAL A 12 26.13 -7.48 10.53
CA VAL A 12 24.82 -6.83 10.50
C VAL A 12 24.85 -5.50 11.24
N TRP A 13 24.09 -4.54 10.73
CA TRP A 13 23.93 -3.22 11.33
C TRP A 13 22.53 -3.11 11.93
N VAL A 14 22.45 -2.76 13.20
CA VAL A 14 21.21 -2.73 13.98
C VAL A 14 21.03 -1.36 14.60
N ASP A 15 19.92 -0.69 14.32
CA ASP A 15 19.54 0.53 15.03
C ASP A 15 18.70 0.17 16.26
N ALA A 16 19.29 0.34 17.44
CA ALA A 16 18.65 0.04 18.72
C ALA A 16 17.53 1.04 19.08
N THR A 17 17.37 2.12 18.31
CA THR A 17 16.32 3.14 18.52
C THR A 17 15.10 2.94 17.63
N ARG A 18 15.11 1.95 16.74
CA ARG A 18 13.91 1.54 16.02
C ARG A 18 13.04 0.65 16.90
N ASP A 19 11.73 0.77 16.70
CA ASP A 19 10.77 -0.20 17.23
C ASP A 19 11.18 -1.61 16.82
N ARG A 20 10.78 -2.59 17.64
CA ARG A 20 11.26 -3.97 17.55
C ARG A 20 10.92 -4.55 16.16
N GLU A 21 11.92 -4.64 15.29
CA GLU A 21 11.74 -5.30 13.99
C GLU A 21 11.74 -6.82 14.20
N ASP A 22 10.54 -7.38 14.37
CA ASP A 22 10.34 -8.82 14.44
C ASP A 22 10.60 -9.47 13.06
N GLY A 23 11.09 -10.72 13.11
CA GLY A 23 11.43 -11.51 11.92
C GLY A 23 12.94 -11.62 11.61
N PRO A 24 13.28 -12.35 10.53
CA PRO A 24 14.67 -12.61 10.13
C PRO A 24 15.45 -11.33 9.82
N LEU A 25 16.72 -11.27 10.25
CA LEU A 25 17.62 -10.12 10.02
C LEU A 25 17.72 -9.70 8.54
N ALA A 26 17.62 -10.65 7.60
CA ALA A 26 17.70 -10.39 6.16
C ALA A 26 16.46 -9.66 5.59
N GLN A 27 15.35 -9.64 6.33
CA GLN A 27 14.09 -9.04 5.89
C GLN A 27 13.82 -7.70 6.59
N ARG A 28 14.74 -7.29 7.47
CA ARG A 28 14.66 -6.04 8.22
C ARG A 28 14.70 -4.81 7.33
N ARG A 29 14.10 -3.73 7.82
CA ARG A 29 14.01 -2.50 7.07
C ARG A 29 15.40 -1.89 6.95
N GLN A 30 15.74 -1.47 5.74
CA GLN A 30 17.01 -0.79 5.49
C GLN A 30 17.20 0.41 6.44
N LEU A 31 18.40 0.55 6.98
CA LEU A 31 18.79 1.73 7.73
C LEU A 31 18.74 2.97 6.82
N PRO A 32 18.28 4.14 7.32
CA PRO A 32 18.07 5.32 6.50
C PRO A 32 19.39 6.03 6.12
N PHE A 33 20.53 5.48 6.54
CA PHE A 33 21.87 5.99 6.29
C PHE A 33 22.72 4.89 5.63
N VAL A 34 23.49 5.29 4.62
CA VAL A 34 24.39 4.42 3.84
C VAL A 34 25.83 4.44 4.34
N ARG A 35 26.12 5.32 5.31
CA ARG A 35 27.42 5.48 5.95
C ARG A 35 27.24 5.75 7.43
N GLY A 36 28.18 5.27 8.24
CA GLY A 36 28.23 5.54 9.68
C GLY A 36 29.66 5.87 10.10
N LEU A 37 29.82 6.64 11.18
CA LEU A 37 31.11 6.84 11.83
C LEU A 37 31.24 5.84 12.99
N PRO A 38 32.12 4.83 12.92
CA PRO A 38 32.35 3.94 14.03
C PRO A 38 32.93 4.69 15.23
N VAL A 39 32.34 4.51 16.41
CA VAL A 39 32.88 5.06 17.66
C VAL A 39 33.89 4.06 18.22
N ILE A 40 35.07 3.99 17.57
CA ILE A 40 36.19 3.11 17.96
C ILE A 40 37.47 3.96 17.94
N ALA A 41 38.38 3.71 18.88
CA ALA A 41 39.64 4.43 18.95
C ALA A 41 40.45 4.30 17.64
N GLY A 42 40.97 5.42 17.14
CA GLY A 42 41.79 5.47 15.92
C GLY A 42 41.00 5.44 14.61
N GLN A 43 39.66 5.43 14.64
CA GLN A 43 38.83 5.52 13.45
C GLN A 43 38.27 6.94 13.28
N ASP A 44 38.63 7.59 12.18
CA ASP A 44 38.24 8.96 11.82
C ASP A 44 37.42 9.02 10.52
N SER A 45 37.25 7.87 9.85
CA SER A 45 36.57 7.77 8.56
C SER A 45 35.21 7.09 8.66
N LEU A 46 34.30 7.56 7.81
CA LEU A 46 32.99 6.93 7.61
C LEU A 46 33.16 5.55 6.98
N VAL A 47 32.45 4.56 7.50
CA VAL A 47 32.34 3.23 6.91
C VAL A 47 31.01 3.07 6.21
N GLU A 48 30.97 2.20 5.20
CA GLU A 48 29.74 1.86 4.51
C GLU A 48 28.82 1.04 5.42
N VAL A 49 27.53 1.37 5.37
CA VAL A 49 26.46 0.60 6.00
C VAL A 49 25.71 -0.09 4.87
N PRO A 50 25.72 -1.44 4.78
CA PRO A 50 25.06 -2.16 3.71
C PRO A 50 23.59 -1.78 3.56
N ALA A 51 23.26 -1.34 2.35
CA ALA A 51 21.92 -0.99 1.92
C ALA A 51 21.24 -2.20 1.25
N SER A 52 21.02 -3.28 1.99
CA SER A 52 20.34 -4.45 1.44
C SER A 52 18.88 -4.08 1.14
N MET A 53 18.51 -4.11 -0.14
CA MET A 53 17.09 -4.05 -0.49
C MET A 53 16.42 -5.32 0.02
N PRO A 54 15.22 -5.22 0.62
CA PRO A 54 14.49 -6.40 1.02
C PRO A 54 14.20 -7.26 -0.21
N ALA A 55 14.33 -8.58 -0.06
CA ALA A 55 14.13 -9.54 -1.16
C ALA A 55 12.69 -9.54 -1.69
N LEU A 56 11.73 -9.10 -0.88
CA LEU A 56 10.31 -8.99 -1.20
C LEU A 56 9.81 -7.57 -0.91
N PRO A 57 8.77 -7.11 -1.63
CA PRO A 57 8.14 -5.82 -1.33
C PRO A 57 7.47 -5.85 0.05
N GLN A 58 7.56 -4.75 0.80
CA GLN A 58 6.96 -4.63 2.13
C GLN A 58 5.42 -4.54 2.09
N ILE A 59 4.88 -4.12 0.94
CA ILE A 59 3.44 -4.13 0.64
C ILE A 59 3.30 -4.69 -0.77
N GLU A 60 2.48 -5.71 -0.92
CA GLU A 60 2.15 -6.34 -2.19
C GLU A 60 0.64 -6.31 -2.37
N VAL A 61 0.19 -5.90 -3.55
CA VAL A 61 -1.23 -5.67 -3.84
C VAL A 61 -1.58 -6.44 -5.08
N ASN A 62 -2.58 -7.31 -4.95
CA ASN A 62 -3.19 -8.03 -6.05
C ASN A 62 -4.61 -7.50 -6.21
N GLU A 63 -4.92 -6.99 -7.40
CA GLU A 63 -6.22 -6.40 -7.72
C GLU A 63 -6.82 -7.13 -8.92
N ASP A 64 -7.95 -7.80 -8.70
CA ASP A 64 -8.73 -8.45 -9.74
C ASP A 64 -9.95 -7.60 -10.09
N ILE A 65 -10.11 -7.33 -11.39
CA ILE A 65 -11.17 -6.46 -11.90
C ILE A 65 -12.00 -7.19 -12.95
N ALA A 66 -13.30 -7.34 -12.70
CA ALA A 66 -14.26 -7.83 -13.68
C ALA A 66 -15.17 -6.70 -14.14
N ILE A 67 -15.34 -6.55 -15.46
CA ILE A 67 -16.07 -5.43 -16.06
C ILE A 67 -17.18 -5.96 -16.96
N SER A 68 -18.37 -5.36 -16.83
CA SER A 68 -19.48 -5.56 -17.76
C SER A 68 -19.94 -4.22 -18.32
N LEU A 69 -19.82 -4.07 -19.64
CA LEU A 69 -20.29 -2.90 -20.40
C LEU A 69 -21.73 -3.08 -20.92
N ARG A 70 -22.47 -4.07 -20.42
CA ARG A 70 -23.85 -4.34 -20.85
C ARG A 70 -24.78 -3.18 -20.48
N LYS A 71 -25.79 -2.94 -21.30
CA LYS A 71 -26.85 -1.93 -21.06
C LYS A 71 -28.01 -2.56 -20.27
N PRO A 72 -28.79 -1.77 -19.50
CA PRO A 72 -28.68 -0.32 -19.31
C PRO A 72 -27.63 0.10 -18.27
N GLN A 73 -27.24 -0.82 -17.38
CA GLN A 73 -26.36 -0.58 -16.26
C GLN A 73 -25.01 -1.27 -16.47
N ARG A 74 -23.94 -0.47 -16.48
CA ARG A 74 -22.57 -0.98 -16.51
C ARG A 74 -22.06 -1.13 -15.09
N TRP A 75 -21.16 -2.09 -14.92
CA TRP A 75 -20.54 -2.31 -13.62
C TRP A 75 -19.09 -2.80 -13.76
N ALA A 76 -18.31 -2.54 -12.73
CA ALA A 76 -17.01 -3.15 -12.48
C ALA A 76 -16.97 -3.65 -11.03
N SER A 77 -16.51 -4.88 -10.81
CA SER A 77 -16.22 -5.41 -9.49
C SER A 77 -14.72 -5.46 -9.29
N PHE A 78 -14.29 -5.10 -8.09
CA PHE A 78 -12.89 -5.09 -7.69
C PHE A 78 -12.75 -6.02 -6.50
N THR A 79 -11.75 -6.88 -6.57
CA THR A 79 -11.27 -7.66 -5.44
C THR A 79 -9.84 -7.24 -5.19
N VAL A 80 -9.54 -6.81 -3.96
CA VAL A 80 -8.21 -6.31 -3.59
C VAL A 80 -7.68 -7.13 -2.43
N ASP A 81 -6.58 -7.84 -2.70
CA ASP A 81 -5.82 -8.59 -1.71
C ASP A 81 -4.50 -7.85 -1.46
N THR A 82 -4.27 -7.42 -0.22
CA THR A 82 -3.03 -6.73 0.16
C THR A 82 -2.26 -7.55 1.19
N ILE A 83 -0.99 -7.83 0.89
CA ILE A 83 -0.05 -8.44 1.83
C ILE A 83 0.82 -7.33 2.43
N TYR A 84 0.76 -7.19 3.74
CA TYR A 84 1.61 -6.30 4.52
C TYR A 84 2.68 -7.12 5.24
N ARG A 85 3.93 -6.65 5.21
CA ARG A 85 5.06 -7.32 5.84
C ARG A 85 5.68 -6.47 6.95
N HIS A 86 6.20 -7.12 8.00
CA HIS A 86 6.93 -6.49 9.12
C HIS A 86 6.20 -5.29 9.75
N ASP A 87 6.83 -4.10 9.77
CA ASP A 87 6.28 -2.88 10.38
C ASP A 87 4.93 -2.46 9.77
N ARG A 88 4.67 -2.86 8.52
CA ARG A 88 3.38 -2.65 7.87
C ARG A 88 2.33 -3.65 8.32
N ALA A 89 2.73 -4.89 8.60
CA ALA A 89 1.86 -5.95 9.08
C ALA A 89 1.34 -5.62 10.48
N GLU A 90 2.23 -5.26 11.40
CA GLU A 90 1.87 -4.82 12.75
C GLU A 90 0.96 -3.58 12.70
N GLY A 91 1.32 -2.59 11.89
CA GLY A 91 0.53 -1.36 11.77
C GLY A 91 -0.88 -1.59 11.23
N VAL A 92 -1.08 -2.52 10.29
CA VAL A 92 -2.42 -2.84 9.79
C VAL A 92 -3.19 -3.70 10.80
N ALA A 93 -2.57 -4.71 11.41
CA ALA A 93 -3.21 -5.55 12.42
C ALA A 93 -3.72 -4.71 13.60
N GLY A 94 -2.85 -3.86 14.17
CA GLY A 94 -3.25 -2.95 15.24
C GLY A 94 -4.38 -1.98 14.84
N SER A 95 -4.49 -1.62 13.56
CA SER A 95 -5.62 -0.80 13.09
C SER A 95 -6.94 -1.56 13.07
N PHE A 96 -6.90 -2.85 12.72
CA PHE A 96 -8.09 -3.71 12.77
C PHE A 96 -8.50 -4.01 14.22
N ASP A 97 -7.53 -4.17 15.12
CA ASP A 97 -7.79 -4.36 16.56
C ASP A 97 -8.36 -3.10 17.22
N ASP A 98 -7.79 -1.93 16.93
CA ASP A 98 -8.18 -0.65 17.55
C ASP A 98 -9.51 -0.11 16.99
N ASP A 99 -9.64 -0.07 15.65
CA ASP A 99 -10.74 0.62 14.98
C ASP A 99 -11.86 -0.34 14.50
N GLY A 100 -11.56 -1.64 14.37
CA GLY A 100 -12.44 -2.64 13.80
C GLY A 100 -12.47 -2.65 12.27
N ALA A 101 -12.72 -3.82 11.68
CA ALA A 101 -12.69 -4.04 10.24
C ALA A 101 -13.62 -3.10 9.45
N GLN A 102 -14.82 -2.82 9.97
CA GLN A 102 -15.77 -1.93 9.30
C GLN A 102 -15.21 -0.51 9.17
N THR A 103 -14.70 0.06 10.26
CA THR A 103 -14.14 1.42 10.27
C THR A 103 -12.93 1.52 9.33
N VAL A 104 -12.06 0.49 9.32
CA VAL A 104 -10.94 0.43 8.38
C VAL A 104 -11.43 0.42 6.93
N GLY A 105 -12.47 -0.36 6.63
CA GLY A 105 -13.10 -0.41 5.31
C GLY A 105 -13.72 0.91 4.87
N GLU A 106 -14.44 1.58 5.76
CA GLU A 106 -15.04 2.89 5.49
C GLU A 106 -13.96 3.94 5.17
N HIS A 107 -12.88 3.99 5.96
CA HIS A 107 -11.76 4.90 5.68
C HIS A 107 -11.09 4.64 4.33
N TYR A 108 -10.99 3.37 3.94
CA TYR A 108 -10.42 2.99 2.67
C TYR A 108 -11.35 3.32 1.51
N LEU A 109 -12.65 3.03 1.64
CA LEU A 109 -13.68 3.41 0.68
C LEU A 109 -13.71 4.93 0.47
N GLU A 110 -13.66 5.72 1.55
CA GLU A 110 -13.60 7.19 1.47
C GLU A 110 -12.38 7.68 0.68
N PHE A 111 -11.21 7.04 0.87
CA PHE A 111 -10.02 7.35 0.09
C PHE A 111 -10.21 6.99 -1.39
N MET A 112 -10.80 5.82 -1.68
CA MET A 112 -11.05 5.33 -3.03
C MET A 112 -12.06 6.17 -3.80
N GLN A 113 -13.07 6.70 -3.10
CA GLN A 113 -14.09 7.57 -3.68
C GLN A 113 -13.53 8.92 -4.16
N GLN A 114 -12.29 9.27 -3.81
CA GLN A 114 -11.58 10.40 -4.41
C GLN A 114 -11.27 10.17 -5.91
N TYR A 115 -11.16 8.91 -6.32
CA TYR A 115 -10.91 8.50 -7.70
C TYR A 115 -12.18 7.99 -8.38
N TYR A 116 -13.03 7.27 -7.64
CA TYR A 116 -14.25 6.63 -8.15
C TYR A 116 -15.47 7.02 -7.32
N THR A 117 -16.13 8.13 -7.65
CA THR A 117 -17.21 8.70 -6.81
C THR A 117 -18.37 7.74 -6.55
N ALA A 118 -18.69 6.83 -7.49
CA ALA A 118 -19.78 5.88 -7.37
C ALA A 118 -19.34 4.49 -6.86
N LEU A 119 -18.10 4.37 -6.35
CA LEU A 119 -17.62 3.11 -5.78
C LEU A 119 -18.32 2.84 -4.45
N THR A 120 -18.79 1.62 -4.28
CA THR A 120 -19.40 1.11 -3.06
C THR A 120 -18.65 -0.13 -2.57
N GLN A 121 -18.65 -0.33 -1.26
CA GLN A 121 -18.09 -1.52 -0.64
C GLN A 121 -19.13 -2.66 -0.69
N VAL A 122 -18.68 -3.84 -1.12
CA VAL A 122 -19.54 -5.03 -1.26
C VAL A 122 -19.60 -5.80 0.05
N SER A 123 -18.49 -5.87 0.78
CA SER A 123 -18.39 -6.54 2.09
C SER A 123 -17.43 -5.82 3.01
N VAL A 124 -17.64 -5.96 4.33
CA VAL A 124 -16.67 -5.55 5.34
C VAL A 124 -15.31 -6.18 5.00
N PRO A 125 -14.17 -5.47 5.14
CA PRO A 125 -12.87 -6.04 4.85
C PRO A 125 -12.61 -7.21 5.79
N SER A 126 -11.84 -8.20 5.33
CA SER A 126 -11.31 -9.23 6.23
C SER A 126 -9.81 -9.10 6.37
N ILE A 127 -9.30 -9.61 7.49
CA ILE A 127 -7.88 -9.69 7.82
C ILE A 127 -7.54 -11.14 8.14
N ASP A 128 -6.38 -11.59 7.66
CA ASP A 128 -5.71 -12.81 8.06
C ASP A 128 -4.35 -12.41 8.63
N ASP A 129 -4.24 -12.49 9.95
CA ASP A 129 -3.09 -12.09 10.75
C ASP A 129 -2.45 -13.28 11.49
N ALA A 130 -2.69 -14.51 11.01
CA ALA A 130 -2.13 -15.71 11.61
C ALA A 130 -0.58 -15.72 11.66
N ASP A 131 0.06 -15.01 10.73
CA ASP A 131 1.47 -14.64 10.78
C ASP A 131 1.62 -13.13 11.04
N PRO A 132 2.10 -12.70 12.22
CA PRO A 132 2.23 -11.28 12.55
C PRO A 132 3.24 -10.54 11.65
N LEU A 133 4.10 -11.26 10.93
CA LEU A 133 5.04 -10.68 9.97
C LEU A 133 4.51 -10.61 8.55
N ASN A 134 3.40 -11.28 8.26
CA ASN A 134 2.80 -11.38 6.93
C ASN A 134 1.26 -11.35 7.03
N VAL A 135 0.73 -10.17 7.30
CA VAL A 135 -0.72 -9.95 7.43
C VAL A 135 -1.34 -9.73 6.04
N ARG A 136 -2.51 -10.31 5.81
CA ARG A 136 -3.26 -10.16 4.56
C ARG A 136 -4.60 -9.48 4.81
N THR A 137 -4.97 -8.53 3.97
CA THR A 137 -6.32 -7.96 3.95
C THR A 137 -7.00 -8.27 2.63
N HIS A 138 -8.32 -8.46 2.70
CA HIS A 138 -9.16 -8.71 1.55
C HIS A 138 -10.34 -7.75 1.54
N GLU A 139 -10.58 -7.13 0.39
CA GLU A 139 -11.58 -6.11 0.19
C GLU A 139 -12.32 -6.33 -1.13
N ALA A 140 -13.62 -6.03 -1.15
CA ALA A 140 -14.45 -6.15 -2.34
C ALA A 140 -15.26 -4.86 -2.58
N TYR A 141 -15.18 -4.35 -3.81
CA TYR A 141 -15.85 -3.12 -4.22
C TYR A 141 -16.65 -3.30 -5.51
N ARG A 142 -17.62 -2.41 -5.70
CA ARG A 142 -18.45 -2.34 -6.91
C ARG A 142 -18.57 -0.90 -7.38
N LEU A 143 -18.31 -0.68 -8.66
CA LEU A 143 -18.55 0.58 -9.34
C LEU A 143 -19.67 0.36 -10.35
N GLU A 144 -20.68 1.22 -10.32
CA GLU A 144 -21.76 1.19 -11.29
C GLU A 144 -21.88 2.55 -11.98
N TRP A 145 -22.09 2.54 -13.30
CA TRP A 145 -22.29 3.77 -14.07
C TRP A 145 -23.26 3.55 -15.24
N PRO A 146 -24.03 4.58 -15.63
CA PRO A 146 -25.01 4.47 -16.69
C PRO A 146 -24.35 4.40 -18.07
N ALA A 147 -25.03 3.73 -19.01
CA ALA A 147 -24.47 3.49 -20.34
C ALA A 147 -24.22 4.77 -21.18
N ASN A 148 -24.85 5.88 -20.82
CA ASN A 148 -24.71 7.17 -21.49
C ASN A 148 -23.42 7.94 -21.14
N GLU A 149 -22.66 7.51 -20.11
CA GLU A 149 -21.40 8.13 -19.70
C GLU A 149 -20.17 7.63 -20.49
N GLY A 150 -20.35 6.64 -21.37
CA GLY A 150 -19.31 6.10 -22.26
C GLY A 150 -18.62 4.82 -21.79
N ASP A 151 -17.89 4.18 -22.70
CA ASP A 151 -17.27 2.86 -22.52
C ASP A 151 -15.85 2.90 -21.93
N ALA A 152 -15.31 4.11 -21.68
CA ALA A 152 -13.97 4.28 -21.14
C ALA A 152 -14.01 4.24 -19.61
N LEU A 153 -13.29 3.28 -19.03
CA LEU A 153 -13.00 3.20 -17.60
C LEU A 153 -11.49 3.34 -17.41
N GLY A 154 -11.08 4.33 -16.61
CA GLY A 154 -9.69 4.54 -16.26
C GLY A 154 -9.41 3.98 -14.88
N PHE A 155 -8.40 3.11 -14.76
CA PHE A 155 -7.99 2.57 -13.48
C PHE A 155 -6.82 3.36 -12.89
N ALA A 156 -7.05 4.05 -11.78
CA ALA A 156 -5.97 4.54 -10.94
C ALA A 156 -5.40 3.36 -10.14
N LEU A 157 -4.10 3.10 -10.24
CA LEU A 157 -3.39 2.16 -9.35
C LEU A 157 -3.17 2.88 -7.99
N PHE A 158 -4.21 2.92 -7.16
CA PHE A 158 -4.29 3.79 -5.98
C PHE A 158 -3.38 3.36 -4.82
N GLN A 159 -3.05 2.08 -4.69
CA GLN A 159 -2.13 1.61 -3.65
C GLN A 159 -0.66 1.97 -3.92
N LEU A 160 -0.30 2.29 -5.17
CA LEU A 160 1.01 2.87 -5.51
C LEU A 160 1.09 4.37 -5.19
N GLY A 161 -0.05 5.02 -4.92
CA GLY A 161 -0.14 6.39 -4.48
C GLY A 161 0.44 6.56 -3.08
N LYS A 162 1.63 7.17 -2.97
CA LYS A 162 2.25 7.58 -1.70
C LYS A 162 1.22 8.35 -0.85
N GLY A 163 0.58 7.73 0.14
CA GLY A 163 -0.29 8.53 1.01
C GLY A 163 -1.17 7.86 2.04
N TRP A 164 -1.68 6.64 1.82
CA TRP A 164 -2.80 6.16 2.64
C TRP A 164 -2.47 6.08 4.15
N MET A 165 -1.34 5.47 4.54
CA MET A 165 -0.90 5.44 5.95
C MET A 165 -0.55 6.85 6.52
N ARG A 166 -0.17 7.80 5.67
CA ARG A 166 0.05 9.20 6.10
C ARG A 166 -1.24 10.01 6.20
N TYR A 167 -2.30 9.61 5.49
CA TYR A 167 -3.58 10.29 5.46
C TYR A 167 -4.28 10.21 6.83
N ARG A 168 -4.12 9.10 7.58
CA ARG A 168 -4.62 8.95 8.97
C ARG A 168 -4.11 10.03 9.94
N ARG A 169 -2.92 10.61 9.72
CA ARG A 169 -2.35 11.63 10.63
C ARG A 169 -2.81 13.07 10.37
N ARG A 170 -3.60 13.36 9.32
CA ARG A 170 -3.88 14.74 8.86
C ARG A 170 -5.34 15.17 8.84
N ARG A 171 -6.29 14.42 9.41
CA ARG A 171 -7.68 14.90 9.61
C ARG A 171 -7.79 15.88 10.80
N ALA A 172 -7.01 16.95 10.76
CA ALA A 172 -7.31 18.20 11.43
C ALA A 172 -7.54 19.27 10.35
N ARG A 173 -8.82 19.55 10.08
CA ARG A 173 -9.36 20.70 9.32
C ARG A 173 -8.97 20.78 7.83
N ALA A 174 -9.87 20.31 6.98
CA ALA A 174 -10.06 20.92 5.66
C ALA A 174 -11.47 20.59 5.14
N ARG A 175 -12.35 21.60 5.16
CA ARG A 175 -13.70 21.53 4.57
C ARG A 175 -13.58 22.13 3.17
N TRP A 176 -13.67 21.31 2.13
CA TRP A 176 -13.65 21.79 0.74
C TRP A 176 -14.91 21.30 0.00
N ARG A 177 -15.64 22.24 -0.60
CA ARG A 177 -16.69 21.97 -1.59
C ARG A 177 -16.07 22.03 -2.98
N TRP A 178 -16.22 21.00 -3.82
CA TRP A 178 -16.03 21.16 -5.26
C TRP A 178 -16.94 20.25 -6.10
N ALA A 179 -17.39 20.84 -7.21
CA ALA A 179 -18.30 20.31 -8.22
C ALA A 179 -17.59 19.41 -9.25
N ALA A 180 -18.34 18.45 -9.81
CA ALA A 180 -17.91 17.53 -10.85
C ALA A 180 -17.31 18.26 -12.07
N ARG A 181 -16.04 17.97 -12.40
CA ARG A 181 -15.42 18.42 -13.67
C ARG A 181 -15.40 17.29 -14.69
N ARG A 182 -16.07 17.56 -15.81
CA ARG A 182 -16.04 16.82 -17.06
C ARG A 182 -14.60 16.78 -17.60
N TRP A 183 -13.99 15.59 -17.65
CA TRP A 183 -12.68 15.38 -18.28
C TRP A 183 -12.81 15.57 -19.80
N ARG A 184 -12.16 16.59 -20.36
CA ARG A 184 -11.93 16.74 -21.80
C ARG A 184 -10.50 16.31 -22.12
N GLY A 185 -10.40 15.23 -22.90
CA GLY A 185 -9.36 14.94 -23.90
C GLY A 185 -7.90 15.24 -23.56
N ARG A 186 -7.12 14.17 -23.31
CA ARG A 186 -5.90 13.83 -24.06
C ARG A 186 -5.47 12.38 -23.75
N PRO A 187 -5.07 11.59 -24.76
CA PRO A 187 -4.78 10.16 -24.59
C PRO A 187 -3.35 9.93 -24.12
N CYS A 188 -3.18 9.21 -23.01
CA CYS A 188 -1.96 8.43 -22.77
C CYS A 188 -2.23 7.01 -23.29
N ALA A 189 -1.68 6.72 -24.47
CA ALA A 189 -1.81 5.43 -25.10
C ALA A 189 -0.86 4.42 -24.43
N CYS A 190 -1.41 3.34 -23.87
CA CYS A 190 -0.73 2.05 -23.78
C CYS A 190 -1.59 1.05 -24.57
N THR A 191 -1.18 0.78 -25.81
CA THR A 191 -1.88 -0.09 -26.75
C THR A 191 -1.49 -1.54 -26.48
N ALA A 192 -2.42 -2.37 -26.01
CA ALA A 192 -2.26 -3.82 -26.00
C ALA A 192 -3.01 -4.43 -27.19
N THR A 193 -2.27 -4.82 -28.23
CA THR A 193 -2.83 -5.39 -29.47
C THR A 193 -3.06 -6.89 -29.31
N ARG A 194 -4.32 -7.34 -29.29
CA ARG A 194 -4.67 -8.78 -29.32
C ARG A 194 -4.83 -9.24 -30.77
N ARG A 195 -3.87 -10.02 -31.30
CA ARG A 195 -4.05 -10.77 -32.56
C ARG A 195 -4.98 -11.96 -32.31
N ARG A 196 -6.09 -12.03 -33.05
CA ARG A 196 -6.91 -13.24 -33.21
C ARG A 196 -6.32 -14.07 -34.35
N ARG A 197 -6.24 -15.40 -34.16
CA ARG A 197 -6.42 -16.39 -35.22
C ARG A 197 -7.67 -17.18 -34.86
#